data_AF-A0A533Y320-F1
#
_entry.id   AF-A0A533Y320-F1
#
_cell.length_a   1.000
_cell.length_b   1.000
_cell.length_c   1.000
_cell.angle_alpha   90.00
_cell.angle_beta   90.00
_cell.angle_gamma   90.00
#
_symmetry.space_group_name_H-M   'P 1'
#
loop_
_entity.id
_entity.type
_entity.pdbx_description
1 polymer ?
#
loop_
_entity_poly.entity_id
_entity_poly.type
_entity_poly.pdbx_seq_one_letter_code
_entity_poly.pdbx_strand_id
1 'polypeptide(L)' 'REQTLIIYLMQGLTNKEIANWMEVSEHTIKAHLKHLMKKTHTTTRTGLLTKIIFAAAAPPSAVPIRALHMASSEID' A
#
# COMPACT_ATOMS: atom_id res chain seq x y z
N ARG A 1 -2.33 12.18 9.64
CA ARG A 1 -3.70 12.12 9.09
C ARG A 1 -3.85 11.06 8.00
N GLU A 2 -3.02 11.02 6.95
CA GLU A 2 -3.06 9.96 5.93
C GLU A 2 -2.76 8.56 6.48
N GLN A 3 -1.76 8.42 7.37
CA GLN A 3 -1.42 7.14 8.01
C GLN A 3 -2.58 6.55 8.83
N THR A 4 -3.26 7.37 9.64
CA THR A 4 -4.43 6.96 10.42
C THR A 4 -5.54 6.41 9.52
N LEU A 5 -5.80 7.10 8.41
CA LEU A 5 -6.79 6.67 7.43
C LEU A 5 -6.37 5.35 6.76
N ILE A 6 -5.09 5.16 6.45
CA ILE A 6 -4.54 3.90 5.93
C ILE A 6 -4.73 2.75 6.93
N ILE A 7 -4.44 2.97 8.21
CA ILE A 7 -4.63 1.96 9.26
C ILE A 7 -6.10 1.52 9.32
N TYR A 8 -7.04 2.47 9.36
CA TYR A 8 -8.46 2.16 9.38
C TYR A 8 -8.97 1.52 8.07
N LEU A 9 -8.41 1.90 6.92
CA LEU A 9 -8.67 1.23 5.65
C LEU A 9 -8.27 -0.24 5.70
N MET A 10 -7.09 -0.55 6.24
CA MET A 10 -6.57 -1.92 6.36
C MET A 10 -7.38 -2.76 7.34
N GLN A 11 -8.00 -2.13 8.34
CA GLN A 11 -8.95 -2.78 9.25
C GLN A 11 -10.33 -3.06 8.61
N GLY A 12 -10.55 -2.60 7.37
CA GLY A 12 -11.82 -2.83 6.66
C GLY A 12 -12.90 -1.80 6.93
N LEU A 13 -12.60 -0.73 7.67
CA LEU A 13 -13.61 0.28 8.06
C LEU A 13 -14.14 1.07 6.85
N THR A 14 -15.45 1.29 6.83
CA THR A 14 -16.14 2.12 5.83
C THR A 14 -15.79 3.59 5.99
N ASN A 15 -16.06 4.42 4.97
CA ASN A 15 -15.79 5.85 5.05
C ASN A 15 -16.54 6.53 6.20
N LYS A 16 -17.75 6.06 6.52
CA LYS A 16 -18.57 6.57 7.62
C LYS A 16 -17.96 6.24 8.99
N GLU A 17 -17.51 5.01 9.18
CA GLU A 17 -16.84 4.62 10.43
C GLU A 17 -15.53 5.38 10.61
N ILE A 18 -14.71 5.48 9.55
CA ILE A 18 -13.47 6.26 9.58
C ILE A 18 -13.75 7.74 9.92
N ALA A 19 -14.80 8.31 9.32
CA ALA A 19 -15.22 9.68 9.59
C ALA A 19 -15.58 9.88 11.07
N ASN A 20 -16.32 8.95 11.66
CA ASN A 20 -16.63 8.97 13.09
C ASN A 20 -15.38 8.86 13.95
N TRP A 21 -14.49 7.90 13.68
CA TRP A 21 -13.25 7.70 14.45
C TRP A 21 -12.26 8.87 14.34
N MET A 22 -12.28 9.59 13.23
CA MET A 22 -11.42 10.74 12.98
C MET A 22 -12.09 12.09 13.28
N GLU A 23 -13.33 12.09 13.76
CA GLU A 23 -14.15 13.28 14.04
C GLU A 23 -14.23 14.27 12.87
N VAL A 24 -14.46 13.75 11.65
CA VAL A 24 -14.57 14.54 10.41
C VAL A 24 -15.79 14.12 9.60
N SER A 25 -16.11 14.87 8.55
CA SER A 25 -17.17 14.46 7.62
C SER A 25 -16.72 13.30 6.70
N GLU A 26 -17.67 12.47 6.25
CA GLU A 26 -17.40 11.45 5.22
C GLU A 26 -16.87 12.07 3.91
N HIS A 27 -17.29 13.31 3.60
CA HIS A 27 -16.78 14.06 2.46
C HIS A 27 -15.26 14.31 2.58
N THR A 28 -14.79 14.68 3.78
CA THR A 28 -13.36 14.86 4.08
C THR A 28 -12.58 13.54 3.88
N ILE A 29 -13.15 12.41 4.31
CA ILE A 29 -12.55 11.08 4.08
C ILE A 29 -12.46 10.77 2.58
N LYS A 30 -13.51 11.03 1.80
CA LYS A 30 -13.50 10.85 0.33
C LYS A 30 -12.41 11.71 -0.32
N ALA A 31 -12.23 12.96 0.12
CA ALA A 31 -11.18 13.83 -0.39
C ALA A 31 -9.79 13.27 -0.06
N HIS A 32 -9.55 12.80 1.17
CA HIS A 32 -8.28 12.16 1.54
C HIS A 32 -8.01 10.88 0.73
N LEU A 33 -9.02 10.03 0.51
CA LEU A 33 -8.91 8.84 -0.33
C LEU A 33 -8.53 9.18 -1.76
N LYS A 34 -9.14 10.22 -2.34
CA LYS A 34 -8.81 10.68 -3.70
C LYS A 34 -7.36 11.13 -3.81
N HIS A 35 -6.84 11.82 -2.81
CA HIS A 35 -5.42 12.22 -2.78
C HIS A 35 -4.49 11.01 -2.65
N LEU A 36 -4.82 10.03 -1.79
CA LEU A 36 -4.05 8.80 -1.66
C LEU A 36 -4.05 7.97 -2.95
N MET A 37 -5.22 7.82 -3.58
CA MET A 37 -5.37 7.14 -4.86
C MET A 37 -4.51 7.78 -5.95
N LYS A 38 -4.45 9.12 -6.00
CA LYS A 38 -3.51 9.83 -6.89
C LYS A 38 -2.05 9.52 -6.57
N LYS A 39 -1.65 9.57 -5.29
CA LYS A 39 -0.28 9.28 -4.86
C LYS A 39 0.16 7.84 -5.14
N THR A 40 -0.75 6.88 -5.04
CA THR A 40 -0.45 5.45 -5.25
C THR A 40 -0.74 4.98 -6.67
N HIS A 41 -1.19 5.88 -7.55
CA HIS A 41 -1.62 5.57 -8.92
C HIS A 41 -2.69 4.46 -8.96
N THR A 42 -3.68 4.56 -8.09
CA THR A 42 -4.82 3.65 -8.02
C THR A 42 -6.13 4.40 -8.22
N THR A 43 -7.20 3.68 -8.56
CA THR A 43 -8.54 4.24 -8.76
C THR A 43 -9.61 3.56 -7.92
N THR A 44 -9.26 2.46 -7.24
CA THR A 44 -10.17 1.65 -6.44
C THR A 44 -9.65 1.49 -5.03
N ARG A 45 -10.58 1.32 -4.07
CA ARG A 45 -10.23 1.07 -2.67
C ARG A 45 -9.39 -0.19 -2.52
N THR A 46 -9.76 -1.26 -3.21
CA THR A 46 -8.99 -2.52 -3.22
C THR A 46 -7.61 -2.31 -3.83
N GLY A 47 -7.49 -1.61 -4.96
CA GLY A 47 -6.20 -1.31 -5.57
C GLY A 47 -5.29 -0.50 -4.65
N LEU A 48 -5.84 0.50 -3.95
CA LEU A 48 -5.12 1.25 -2.92
C LEU A 48 -4.61 0.32 -1.80
N LEU A 49 -5.45 -0.55 -1.27
CA LEU A 49 -5.08 -1.53 -0.23
C LEU A 49 -4.01 -2.50 -0.71
N THR A 50 -4.14 -3.05 -1.92
CA THR A 50 -3.14 -3.91 -2.56
C THR A 50 -1.80 -3.19 -2.62
N LYS A 51 -1.75 -1.95 -3.12
CA LYS A 51 -0.50 -1.18 -3.18
C LYS A 51 0.13 -0.98 -1.80
N ILE A 52 -0.67 -0.67 -0.79
CA ILE A 52 -0.17 -0.47 0.58
C ILE A 52 0.42 -1.76 1.16
N ILE A 53 -0.30 -2.89 1.02
CA ILE A 53 0.13 -4.20 1.54
C ILE A 53 1.42 -4.66 0.86
N PHE A 54 1.49 -4.57 -0.47
CA PHE A 54 2.66 -5.02 -1.22
C PHE A 54 3.84 -4.03 -1.14
N ALA A 55 3.61 -2.74 -0.94
CA ALA A 55 4.68 -1.77 -0.68
C ALA A 55 5.38 -2.03 0.66
N ALA A 56 4.63 -2.47 1.68
CA ALA A 56 5.21 -2.89 2.96
C ALA A 56 5.98 -4.24 2.85
N ALA A 57 5.76 -5.00 1.77
CA ALA A 57 6.30 -6.34 1.57
C ALA A 57 7.43 -6.43 0.52
N ALA A 58 8.03 -5.31 0.10
CA ALA A 58 9.18 -5.36 -0.79
C ALA A 58 10.28 -6.24 -0.17
N PRO A 59 10.69 -7.36 -0.81
CA PRO A 59 11.73 -8.21 -0.25
C PRO A 59 13.07 -7.45 -0.24
N PRO A 60 13.81 -7.39 0.88
CA PRO A 60 15.09 -6.68 0.98
C PRO A 60 16.24 -7.28 0.14
N SER A 61 15.97 -8.26 -0.72
CA SER A 61 16.96 -8.82 -1.62
C SER A 61 16.30 -9.37 -2.89
N ALA A 62 15.98 -8.50 -3.83
CA ALA A 62 15.90 -8.94 -5.22
C ALA A 62 17.33 -9.22 -5.71
N VAL A 63 17.90 -10.37 -5.31
CA VAL A 63 19.05 -10.93 -6.01
C VAL A 63 18.50 -11.40 -7.36
N PRO A 64 18.88 -10.79 -8.50
CA PRO A 64 18.43 -11.27 -9.79
C PRO A 64 18.88 -12.73 -9.94
N ILE A 65 17.98 -13.62 -10.35
CA ILE A 65 18.22 -15.06 -10.58
C ILE A 65 19.48 -15.30 -11.46
N ARG A 66 19.88 -14.30 -12.26
CA ARG A 66 21.11 -14.31 -13.06
C ARG A 66 22.41 -14.44 -12.26
N ALA A 67 22.42 -14.11 -10.97
CA ALA A 67 23.58 -14.32 -10.09
C ALA A 67 23.84 -15.80 -9.78
N LEU A 68 22.84 -16.70 -9.92
CA LEU A 68 23.01 -18.13 -9.64
C LEU A 68 23.74 -18.87 -10.79
N HIS A 69 23.79 -18.30 -12.00
CA HIS A 69 24.41 -18.96 -13.16
C HIS A 69 25.92 -18.72 -13.31
N MET A 70 26.53 -17.87 -12.47
CA MET A 70 27.97 -17.57 -12.55
C MET A 70 28.84 -18.35 -11.55
N ALA A 71 28.24 -19.06 -10.59
CA ALA A 71 28.98 -19.77 -9.54
C ALA A 71 29.36 -21.23 -9.90
N SER A 72 29.08 -21.68 -11.13
CA SER A 72 29.38 -23.06 -11.57
C SER A 72 30.51 -23.17 -12.59
N SER A 73 31.24 -22.08 -12.89
CA SER A 73 32.33 -22.07 -13.88
C SER A 73 33.72 -21.74 -13.30
N GLU A 74 33.91 -21.77 -11.98
CA GLU A 74 35.23 -21.59 -11.33
C GLU A 74 35.60 -22.80 -10.46
N ILE A 75 35.35 -24.01 -10.97
CA ILE A 75 35.99 -25.22 -10.45
C ILE A 75 36.60 -25.96 -11.66
N ASP A 76 37.70 -25.40 -12.15
CA ASP A 76 38.79 -26.17 -12.77
C ASP A 76 39.88 -26.37 -11.71
#